data_AF-A0A3M8EKS6-F1
#
_entry.id   AF-A0A3M8EKS6-F1
#
_cell.length_a   1.000
_cell.length_b   1.000
_cell.length_c   1.000
_cell.angle_alpha   90.00
_cell.angle_beta   90.00
_cell.angle_gamma   90.00
#
_symmetry.space_group_name_H-M   'P 1'
#
loop_
_entity.id
_entity.type
_entity.pdbx_description
1 polymer ?
#
loop_
_entity_poly.entity_id
_entity_poly.type
_entity_poly.pdbx_seq_one_letter_code
_entity_poly.pdbx_strand_id
1 'polypeptide(L)'
;MFAPLAELPEANEALPTLFGVEGAEEFRKLGDREVFVRLMANLEKNVPGFGEAVRNLEMTVVGQVPEGKELMHVVYRSDTAVDKLTVTSTEVLTLRRTPQGWRALLTANIEGLAEQLLSSVGAAVQED
;
A
#
# COMPACT_ATOMS: atom_id res chain seq x y z
N MET A 1 0.92 8.91 -10.20
CA MET A 1 0.56 7.59 -9.64
C MET A 1 -0.72 7.68 -8.82
N PHE A 2 -0.83 8.68 -7.94
CA PHE A 2 -1.92 8.76 -6.96
C PHE A 2 -3.10 9.67 -7.36
N ALA A 3 -2.93 10.52 -8.37
CA ALA A 3 -3.98 11.46 -8.83
C ALA A 3 -5.39 10.84 -9.02
N PRO A 4 -5.54 9.60 -9.55
CA PRO A 4 -6.87 8.99 -9.68
C PRO A 4 -7.63 8.80 -8.36
N LEU A 5 -6.95 8.77 -7.21
CA LEU A 5 -7.61 8.63 -5.90
C LEU A 5 -8.52 9.83 -5.56
N ALA A 6 -8.25 11.01 -6.12
CA ALA A 6 -9.07 12.21 -5.91
C ALA A 6 -10.42 12.17 -6.64
N GLU A 7 -10.58 11.21 -7.56
CA GLU A 7 -11.79 11.06 -8.38
C GLU A 7 -12.73 9.97 -7.83
N LEU A 8 -12.35 9.30 -6.74
CA LEU A 8 -13.19 8.30 -6.08
C LEU A 8 -14.35 8.96 -5.33
N PRO A 9 -15.55 8.35 -5.28
CA PRO A 9 -16.69 8.87 -4.53
C PRO A 9 -16.38 9.15 -3.06
N GLU A 10 -15.54 8.30 -2.45
CA GLU A 10 -15.16 8.34 -1.04
C GLU A 10 -13.93 9.24 -0.77
N ALA A 11 -13.40 9.91 -1.80
CA ALA A 11 -12.14 10.66 -1.70
C ALA A 11 -12.16 11.74 -0.60
N ASN A 12 -13.30 12.41 -0.40
CA ASN A 12 -13.39 13.47 0.61
C ASN A 12 -13.32 12.96 2.05
N GLU A 13 -13.64 11.69 2.29
CA GLU A 13 -13.55 11.06 3.62
C GLU A 13 -12.23 10.32 3.80
N ALA A 14 -11.79 9.58 2.78
CA ALA A 14 -10.60 8.75 2.86
C ALA A 14 -9.30 9.57 2.75
N LEU A 15 -9.26 10.62 1.93
CA LEU A 15 -8.01 11.35 1.69
C LEU A 15 -7.48 12.08 2.93
N PRO A 16 -8.31 12.78 3.71
CA PRO A 16 -7.84 13.41 4.95
C PRO A 16 -7.20 12.43 5.92
N THR A 17 -7.85 11.28 6.15
CA THR A 17 -7.34 10.30 7.11
C THR A 17 -6.09 9.60 6.62
N LEU A 18 -6.02 9.25 5.34
CA LEU A 18 -4.90 8.50 4.78
C LEU A 18 -3.69 9.39 4.47
N PHE A 19 -3.90 10.64 4.04
CA PHE A 19 -2.84 11.51 3.53
C PHE A 19 -2.69 12.83 4.26
N GLY A 20 -3.52 13.11 5.29
CA GLY A 20 -3.42 14.35 6.08
C GLY A 20 -3.65 15.61 5.24
N VAL A 21 -4.60 15.54 4.32
CA VAL A 21 -5.03 16.67 3.45
C VAL A 21 -6.44 17.12 3.83
N GLU A 22 -6.82 18.35 3.52
CA GLU A 22 -8.16 18.88 3.78
C GLU A 22 -9.22 18.29 2.84
N GLY A 23 -8.80 17.76 1.69
CA GLY A 23 -9.69 17.11 0.73
C GLY A 23 -9.08 16.94 -0.66
N ALA A 24 -9.90 16.55 -1.62
CA ALA A 24 -9.46 16.21 -2.97
C ALA A 24 -8.76 17.37 -3.71
N GLU A 25 -9.15 18.63 -3.46
CA GLU A 25 -8.48 19.78 -4.08
C GLU A 25 -7.04 19.99 -3.60
N GLU A 26 -6.77 19.84 -2.31
CA GLU A 26 -5.40 19.93 -1.79
C GLU A 26 -4.58 18.73 -2.30
N PHE A 27 -5.17 17.53 -2.26
CA PHE A 27 -4.51 16.32 -2.72
C PHE A 27 -4.03 16.41 -4.17
N ARG A 28 -4.84 16.97 -5.08
CA ARG A 28 -4.47 17.15 -6.50
C ARG A 28 -3.27 18.07 -6.70
N LYS A 29 -2.97 18.96 -5.74
CA LYS A 29 -1.83 19.88 -5.81
C LYS A 29 -0.53 19.21 -5.34
N LEU A 30 -0.61 18.05 -4.69
CA LEU A 30 0.57 17.32 -4.22
C LEU A 30 1.24 16.57 -5.35
N GLY A 31 2.58 16.59 -5.37
CA GLY A 31 3.36 15.70 -6.21
C GLY A 31 3.33 14.27 -5.69
N ASP A 32 3.49 13.28 -6.58
CA ASP A 32 3.44 11.85 -6.22
C ASP A 32 4.38 11.48 -5.05
N ARG A 33 5.57 12.09 -4.98
CA ARG A 33 6.52 11.89 -3.88
C ARG A 33 5.94 12.34 -2.54
N GLU A 34 5.34 13.52 -2.52
CA GLU A 34 4.76 14.09 -1.30
C GLU A 34 3.58 13.25 -0.83
N VAL A 35 2.72 12.81 -1.75
CA VAL A 35 1.61 11.90 -1.45
C VAL A 35 2.12 10.61 -0.80
N PHE A 36 3.16 10.00 -1.36
CA PHE A 36 3.74 8.78 -0.81
C PHE A 36 4.34 9.00 0.59
N VAL A 37 5.08 10.09 0.80
CA VAL A 37 5.66 10.42 2.10
C VAL A 37 4.57 10.61 3.16
N ARG A 38 3.50 11.34 2.84
CA ARG A 38 2.38 11.56 3.76
C ARG A 38 1.66 10.27 4.12
N LEU A 39 1.43 9.40 3.13
CA LEU A 39 0.86 8.07 3.38
C LEU A 39 1.72 7.26 4.35
N MET A 40 3.02 7.13 4.05
CA MET A 40 3.93 6.34 4.90
C MET A 40 4.05 6.91 6.31
N ALA A 41 4.09 8.24 6.45
CA ALA A 41 4.12 8.90 7.75
C ALA A 41 2.83 8.64 8.56
N ASN A 42 1.66 8.67 7.91
CA ASN A 42 0.40 8.33 8.56
C ASN A 42 0.33 6.85 8.95
N LEU A 43 0.81 5.95 8.10
CA LEU A 43 0.89 4.53 8.43
C LEU A 43 1.79 4.27 9.64
N GLU A 44 2.98 4.87 9.68
CA GLU A 44 3.89 4.74 10.82
C GLU A 44 3.29 5.29 12.11
N LYS A 45 2.52 6.38 12.02
CA LYS A 45 1.86 7.01 13.18
C LYS A 45 0.67 6.20 13.69
N ASN A 46 -0.17 5.70 12.79
CA ASN A 46 -1.52 5.21 13.13
C ASN A 46 -1.63 3.67 13.14
N VAL A 47 -0.69 2.94 12.53
CA VAL A 47 -0.69 1.47 12.50
C VAL A 47 0.37 0.94 13.45
N PRO A 48 -0.03 0.41 14.64
CA PRO A 48 0.92 -0.14 15.60
C PRO A 48 1.83 -1.20 14.98
N GLY A 49 3.13 -1.08 15.23
CA GLY A 49 4.13 -2.03 14.71
C GLY A 49 4.50 -1.86 13.24
N PHE A 50 3.85 -0.97 12.47
CA PHE A 50 4.14 -0.79 11.04
C PHE A 50 5.59 -0.37 10.78
N GLY A 51 6.08 0.64 11.50
CA GLY A 51 7.45 1.12 11.33
C GLY A 51 8.51 0.06 11.65
N GLU A 52 8.26 -0.79 12.65
CA GLU A 52 9.14 -1.92 12.99
C GLU A 52 9.07 -3.02 11.92
N ALA A 53 7.85 -3.40 11.50
CA ALA A 53 7.65 -4.37 10.45
C ALA A 53 8.36 -3.97 9.14
N VAL A 54 8.25 -2.70 8.73
CA VAL A 54 8.94 -2.18 7.54
C VAL A 54 10.46 -2.17 7.72
N ARG A 55 10.98 -1.79 8.90
CA ARG A 55 12.43 -1.81 9.17
C ARG A 55 13.02 -3.21 9.13
N ASN A 56 12.25 -4.21 9.54
CA ASN A 56 12.67 -5.60 9.63
C ASN A 56 12.25 -6.44 8.40
N LEU A 57 11.60 -5.84 7.40
CA LEU A 57 11.14 -6.54 6.22
C LEU A 57 12.29 -6.78 5.26
N GLU A 58 12.62 -8.06 5.04
CA GLU A 58 13.51 -8.50 3.97
C GLU A 58 12.68 -9.14 2.86
N MET A 59 12.84 -8.66 1.63
CA MET A 59 12.18 -9.24 0.45
C MET A 59 13.23 -9.81 -0.49
N THR A 60 13.14 -11.11 -0.76
CA THR A 60 14.01 -11.82 -1.71
C THR A 60 13.20 -12.28 -2.91
N VAL A 61 13.54 -11.83 -4.11
CA VAL A 61 12.95 -12.39 -5.34
C VAL A 61 13.49 -13.80 -5.55
N VAL A 62 12.59 -14.77 -5.61
CA VAL A 62 12.92 -16.19 -5.82
C VAL A 62 12.94 -16.51 -7.31
N GLY A 63 12.03 -15.92 -8.08
CA GLY A 63 11.95 -16.13 -9.51
C GLY A 63 10.82 -15.34 -10.16
N GLN A 64 10.72 -15.50 -11.48
CA GLN A 64 9.69 -14.85 -12.27
C GLN A 64 9.14 -15.81 -13.33
N VAL A 65 7.84 -15.72 -13.57
CA VAL A 65 7.11 -16.53 -14.57
C VAL A 65 6.36 -15.58 -15.50
N PRO A 66 6.79 -15.41 -16.76
CA PRO A 66 6.03 -14.63 -17.72
C PRO A 66 4.75 -15.38 -18.13
N GLU A 67 3.62 -14.66 -18.16
CA GLU A 67 2.36 -15.15 -18.73
C GLU A 67 2.06 -14.34 -20.00
N GLY A 68 2.47 -14.87 -21.14
CA GLY A 68 2.42 -14.15 -22.41
C GLY A 68 3.37 -12.94 -22.45
N LYS A 69 2.93 -11.85 -23.08
CA LYS A 69 3.75 -10.62 -23.27
C LYS A 69 3.43 -9.48 -22.30
N GLU A 70 2.26 -9.55 -21.67
CA GLU A 70 1.69 -8.44 -20.92
C GLU A 70 1.57 -8.73 -19.42
N LEU A 71 1.80 -9.97 -18.97
CA LEU A 71 1.77 -10.37 -17.56
C LEU A 71 3.09 -11.00 -17.12
N MET A 72 3.47 -10.73 -15.87
CA MET A 72 4.63 -11.29 -15.21
C MET A 72 4.28 -11.61 -13.76
N HIS A 73 4.50 -12.86 -13.34
CA HIS A 73 4.36 -13.26 -11.94
C HIS A 73 5.74 -13.28 -11.30
N VAL A 74 5.94 -12.51 -10.25
CA VAL A 74 7.19 -12.49 -9.48
C VAL A 74 6.95 -13.23 -8.18
N VAL A 75 7.65 -14.35 -7.99
CA VAL A 75 7.65 -15.08 -6.72
C VAL A 75 8.68 -14.44 -5.83
N TYR A 76 8.27 -14.03 -4.64
CA TYR A 76 9.18 -13.49 -3.62
C TYR A 76 8.96 -14.18 -2.29
N ARG A 77 10.04 -14.24 -1.51
CA ARG A 77 10.00 -14.58 -0.10
C ARG A 77 10.09 -13.29 0.70
N SER A 78 9.22 -13.12 1.67
CA SER A 78 9.31 -12.08 2.68
C SER A 78 9.69 -12.71 4.02
N ASP A 79 10.64 -12.09 4.68
CA ASP A 79 11.05 -12.43 6.04
C ASP A 79 10.81 -11.19 6.90
N THR A 80 9.95 -11.30 7.90
CA THR A 80 9.63 -10.21 8.84
C THR A 80 9.96 -10.66 10.25
N ALA A 81 10.86 -9.95 10.91
CA ALA A 81 11.13 -10.17 12.33
C ALA A 81 10.13 -9.39 13.19
N VAL A 82 9.39 -10.11 14.04
CA VAL A 82 8.49 -9.55 15.06
C VAL A 82 8.92 -10.13 16.40
N ASP A 83 9.39 -9.26 17.31
CA ASP A 83 10.00 -9.64 18.59
C ASP A 83 11.16 -10.66 18.43
N LYS A 84 10.93 -11.92 18.85
CA LYS A 84 11.90 -13.03 18.79
C LYS A 84 11.56 -14.07 17.74
N LEU A 85 10.54 -13.81 16.91
CA LEU A 85 10.06 -14.74 15.89
C LEU A 85 10.32 -14.15 14.51
N THR A 86 10.88 -14.96 13.61
CA THR A 86 10.91 -14.64 12.18
C THR A 86 9.71 -15.29 11.52
N VAL A 87 8.89 -14.48 10.88
CA VAL A 87 7.79 -14.95 10.03
C VAL A 87 8.27 -14.91 8.59
N THR A 88 8.32 -16.08 7.96
CA THR A 88 8.66 -16.24 6.55
C THR A 88 7.41 -16.54 5.74
N SER A 89 7.15 -15.76 4.69
CA SER A 89 6.06 -15.97 3.74
C SER A 89 6.60 -16.06 2.31
N THR A 90 6.00 -16.89 1.46
CA THR A 90 6.29 -16.93 0.03
C THR A 90 5.04 -16.55 -0.73
N GLU A 91 5.14 -15.50 -1.53
CA GLU A 91 4.01 -14.84 -2.17
C GLU A 91 4.29 -14.60 -3.66
N VAL A 92 3.22 -14.34 -4.40
CA VAL A 92 3.28 -14.06 -5.84
C VAL A 92 2.74 -12.66 -6.09
N LEU A 93 3.58 -11.78 -6.62
CA LEU A 93 3.19 -10.48 -7.14
C LEU A 93 2.93 -10.58 -8.64
N THR A 94 1.69 -10.38 -9.07
CA THR A 94 1.37 -10.30 -10.49
C THR A 94 1.52 -8.87 -10.98
N LEU A 95 2.31 -8.68 -12.02
CA LEU A 95 2.52 -7.42 -12.72
C LEU A 95 1.85 -7.49 -14.08
N ARG A 96 1.23 -6.38 -14.49
CA ARG A 96 0.74 -6.16 -15.86
C ARG A 96 1.51 -5.03 -16.51
N ARG A 97 1.85 -5.22 -17.78
CA ARG A 97 2.49 -4.19 -18.59
C ARG A 97 1.47 -3.13 -18.98
N THR A 98 1.87 -1.87 -18.83
CA THR A 98 1.09 -0.68 -19.19
C THR A 98 1.95 0.22 -20.08
N PRO A 99 1.39 1.23 -20.77
CA PRO A 99 2.19 2.21 -21.48
C PRO A 99 3.23 2.92 -20.58
N GLN A 100 3.00 2.96 -19.28
CA GLN A 100 3.90 3.55 -18.27
C GLN A 100 4.85 2.53 -17.62
N GLY A 101 4.90 1.30 -18.13
CA GLY A 101 5.74 0.20 -17.62
C GLY A 101 4.96 -0.88 -16.86
N TRP A 102 5.67 -1.75 -16.14
CA TRP A 102 5.05 -2.78 -15.31
C TRP A 102 4.36 -2.17 -14.08
N ARG A 103 3.15 -2.64 -13.78
CA ARG A 103 2.36 -2.23 -12.62
C ARG A 103 1.84 -3.47 -11.90
N ALA A 104 1.96 -3.48 -10.58
CA ALA A 104 1.35 -4.51 -9.76
C ALA A 104 -0.17 -4.50 -9.96
N LEU A 105 -0.74 -5.68 -10.15
CA LEU A 105 -2.17 -5.89 -9.96
C LEU A 105 -2.46 -5.89 -8.46
N LEU A 106 -3.62 -5.38 -8.09
CA LEU A 106 -4.15 -5.56 -6.74
C LEU A 106 -4.23 -7.07 -6.49
N THR A 107 -3.55 -7.52 -5.45
CA THR A 107 -3.66 -8.89 -4.94
C THR A 107 -4.53 -8.85 -3.70
N ALA A 108 -5.14 -9.99 -3.34
CA ALA A 108 -5.97 -10.11 -2.14
C ALA A 108 -5.27 -9.63 -0.85
N ASN A 109 -3.94 -9.72 -0.78
CA ASN A 109 -3.15 -9.21 0.36
C ASN A 109 -3.12 -7.68 0.40
N ILE A 110 -3.03 -7.01 -0.75
CA ILE A 110 -3.06 -5.55 -0.85
C ILE A 110 -4.49 -5.04 -0.61
N GLU A 111 -5.50 -5.80 -1.03
CA GLU A 111 -6.90 -5.56 -0.71
C GLU A 111 -7.15 -5.66 0.79
N GLY A 112 -6.66 -6.72 1.45
CA GLY A 112 -6.76 -6.87 2.90
C GLY A 112 -6.03 -5.77 3.68
N LEU A 113 -4.86 -5.31 3.21
CA LEU A 113 -4.21 -4.13 3.78
C LEU A 113 -5.08 -2.88 3.60
N ALA A 114 -5.66 -2.66 2.42
CA ALA A 114 -6.55 -1.54 2.18
C ALA A 114 -7.80 -1.59 3.09
N GLU A 115 -8.40 -2.77 3.30
CA GLU A 115 -9.51 -2.97 4.23
C GLU A 115 -9.12 -2.71 5.69
N GLN A 116 -7.93 -3.14 6.11
CA GLN A 116 -7.40 -2.83 7.44
C GLN A 116 -7.16 -1.33 7.63
N LEU A 117 -6.68 -0.64 6.60
CA LEU A 117 -6.53 0.81 6.63
C LEU A 117 -7.88 1.51 6.70
N LEU A 118 -8.84 1.14 5.84
CA LEU A 118 -10.18 1.71 5.85
C LEU A 118 -10.94 1.42 7.15
N SER A 119 -10.77 0.24 7.76
CA SER A 119 -11.39 -0.08 9.06
C SER A 119 -10.74 0.67 10.22
N SER A 120 -9.43 0.94 10.18
CA SER A 120 -8.78 1.83 11.16
C SER A 120 -9.25 3.28 11.03
N VAL A 121 -9.60 3.74 9.82
CA VAL A 121 -10.26 5.03 9.58
C VAL A 121 -11.69 5.04 10.13
N GLY A 122 -12.48 3.99 9.89
CA GLY A 122 -13.86 3.89 10.38
C GLY A 122 -13.97 3.79 11.91
N ALA A 123 -12.99 3.18 12.59
CA ALA A 123 -12.93 3.11 14.04
C ALA A 123 -12.62 4.46 14.71
N ALA A 124 -11.87 5.36 14.03
CA ALA A 124 -11.55 6.69 14.53
C ALA A 124 -12.73 7.69 14.44
N VAL A 125 -13.79 7.37 13.69
CA VAL A 125 -14.98 8.21 13.50
C VAL A 125 -16.10 7.85 14.49
N GLN A 126 -15.98 6.76 15.25
CA GLN A 126 -16.98 6.32 16.24
C GLN A 126 -16.71 6.77 17.69
N GLU A 127 -15.62 7.51 17.94
CA GLU A 127 -15.38 8.20 19.21
C GLU A 127 -15.54 9.72 19.03
N ASP A 128 -16.80 10.18 18.93
CA ASP A 128 -17.23 11.55 19.29
C ASP A 128 -18.71 11.53 19.72
#